data_AF-A0A949KRE2-F1
#
_entry.id   AF-A0A949KRE2-F1
#
_cell.length_a   1.000
_cell.length_b   1.000
_cell.length_c   1.000
_cell.angle_alpha   90.00
_cell.angle_beta   90.00
_cell.angle_gamma   90.00
#
_symmetry.space_group_name_H-M   'P 1'
#
loop_
_entity.id
_entity.type
_entity.pdbx_description
1 polymer ?
#
loop_
_entity_poly.entity_id
_entity_poly.type
_entity_poly.pdbx_seq_one_letter_code
_entity_poly.pdbx_strand_id
1 'polypeptide(L)'
;MGLTRLVEFRKLGPERLERVMAVFGHGVWEVAWGRDESGVTPGREVKSVSNEITLEADTGDRQVLAAPLLGLSQKVARRLRG
;
A
#
# COMPACT_ATOMS: atom_id res chain seq x y z
N MET A 1 -0.03 6.44 20.42
CA MET A 1 0.11 7.91 20.39
C MET A 1 -1.13 8.65 20.87
N GLY A 2 -2.33 8.06 20.87
CA GLY A 2 -3.52 8.67 21.49
C GLY A 2 -4.08 9.90 20.78
N LEU A 3 -3.57 10.21 19.58
CA LEU A 3 -4.05 11.33 18.76
C LEU A 3 -5.31 10.91 18.02
N THR A 4 -6.33 11.76 18.04
CA THR A 4 -7.64 11.52 17.42
C THR A 4 -8.00 12.58 16.40
N ARG A 5 -7.26 13.71 16.38
CA ARG A 5 -7.49 14.83 15.47
C ARG A 5 -6.22 15.18 14.72
N LEU A 6 -6.38 15.52 13.44
CA LEU A 6 -5.28 15.90 12.55
C LEU A 6 -4.44 17.06 13.12
N VAL A 7 -5.08 18.04 13.78
CA VAL A 7 -4.38 19.20 14.38
C VAL A 7 -3.42 18.84 15.53
N GLU A 8 -3.55 17.66 16.13
CA GLU A 8 -2.70 17.26 17.25
C GLU A 8 -1.32 16.78 16.78
N PHE A 9 -1.24 16.26 15.56
CA PHE A 9 0.02 15.96 14.88
C PHE A 9 0.89 17.21 14.77
N ARG A 10 0.27 18.40 14.85
CA ARG A 10 1.02 19.65 14.77
C ARG A 10 2.02 19.89 15.88
N LYS A 11 1.79 19.28 17.03
CA LYS A 11 2.65 19.46 18.20
C LYS A 11 3.84 18.48 18.21
N LEU A 12 3.85 17.50 17.30
CA LEU A 12 4.89 16.48 17.26
C LEU A 12 6.11 16.94 16.45
N GLY A 13 5.92 17.78 15.43
CA GLY A 13 6.99 18.19 14.52
C GLY A 13 7.39 17.09 13.52
N PRO A 14 8.05 17.45 12.40
CA PRO A 14 8.35 16.51 11.32
C PRO A 14 9.30 15.40 11.74
N GLU A 15 10.35 15.72 12.51
CA GLU A 15 11.42 14.78 12.87
C GLU A 15 10.90 13.68 13.80
N ARG A 16 9.99 14.04 14.71
CA ARG A 16 9.37 13.05 15.60
C ARG A 16 8.43 12.15 14.83
N LEU A 17 7.65 12.71 13.90
CA LEU A 17 6.72 11.95 13.06
C LEU A 17 7.46 11.01 12.12
N GLU A 18 8.59 11.44 11.55
CA GLU A 18 9.43 10.59 10.73
C GLU A 18 10.02 9.42 11.54
N ARG A 19 10.46 9.67 12.78
CA ARG A 19 10.96 8.60 13.65
C ARG A 19 9.92 7.50 13.93
N VAL A 20 8.63 7.86 14.03
CA VAL A 20 7.57 6.89 14.37
C VAL A 20 6.82 6.33 13.17
N MET A 21 6.84 7.00 12.01
CA MET A 21 6.08 6.63 10.81
C MET A 21 6.96 6.53 9.55
N ALA A 22 8.29 6.59 9.71
CA ALA A 22 9.25 6.63 8.61
C ALA A 22 8.92 7.76 7.61
N VAL A 23 9.08 7.49 6.31
CA VAL A 23 8.88 8.46 5.23
C VAL A 23 7.48 9.13 5.24
N PHE A 24 6.46 8.47 5.82
CA PHE A 24 5.11 9.05 5.93
C PHE A 24 5.03 10.19 6.95
N GLY A 25 5.98 10.26 7.90
CA GLY A 25 5.99 11.25 8.98
C GLY A 25 5.96 12.68 8.49
N HIS A 26 6.79 12.99 7.49
CA HIS A 26 6.85 14.30 6.87
C HIS A 26 5.50 14.66 6.20
N GLY A 27 4.94 13.74 5.41
CA GLY A 27 3.65 13.96 4.75
C GLY A 27 2.50 14.21 5.73
N VAL A 28 2.44 13.47 6.83
CA VAL A 28 1.43 13.68 7.88
C VAL A 28 1.57 15.06 8.53
N TRP A 29 2.81 15.54 8.70
CA TRP A 29 3.04 16.89 9.24
C TRP A 29 2.52 17.98 8.31
N GLU A 30 2.84 17.90 7.02
CA GLU A 30 2.39 18.87 6.02
C GLU A 30 0.87 18.88 5.89
N VAL A 31 0.24 17.71 5.79
CA VAL A 31 -1.22 17.59 5.75
C VAL A 31 -1.86 18.13 7.02
N ALA A 32 -1.22 17.99 8.18
CA ALA A 32 -1.73 18.58 9.41
C ALA A 32 -1.80 20.12 9.35
N TRP A 33 -0.90 20.79 8.61
CA TRP A 33 -0.99 22.22 8.31
C TRP A 33 -1.92 22.58 7.15
N GLY A 34 -2.53 21.59 6.50
CA GLY A 34 -3.29 21.80 5.26
C GLY A 34 -2.40 22.09 4.07
N ARG A 35 -1.15 21.63 4.09
CA ARG A 35 -0.18 21.77 3.00
C ARG A 35 -0.11 20.48 2.21
N ASP A 36 -0.45 20.59 0.93
CA ASP A 36 -0.29 19.54 -0.06
C ASP A 36 0.04 20.22 -1.39
N GLU A 37 1.29 20.05 -1.84
CA GLU A 37 1.78 20.60 -3.11
C GLU A 37 1.56 19.63 -4.28
N SER A 38 0.93 18.48 -4.04
CA SER A 38 0.69 17.51 -5.10
C SER A 38 -0.25 18.08 -6.17
N GLY A 39 0.23 18.05 -7.41
CA GLY A 39 -0.57 18.47 -8.56
C GLY A 39 -1.52 17.36 -9.03
N VAL A 40 -2.58 17.76 -9.74
CA VAL A 40 -3.44 16.80 -10.46
C VAL A 40 -2.65 16.21 -11.62
N THR A 41 -2.46 14.89 -11.61
CA THR A 41 -1.84 14.15 -12.72
C THR A 41 -2.92 13.35 -13.46
N PRO A 42 -3.21 13.66 -14.74
CA PRO A 42 -4.19 12.91 -15.52
C PRO A 42 -3.62 11.54 -15.90
N GLY A 43 -4.36 10.49 -15.55
CA GLY A 43 -3.94 9.11 -15.83
C GLY A 43 -2.85 8.60 -14.88
N ARG A 44 -2.65 7.29 -14.87
CA ARG A 44 -1.60 6.62 -14.08
C ARG A 44 -1.12 5.38 -14.82
N GLU A 45 0.19 5.22 -14.90
CA GLU A 45 0.79 3.98 -15.39
C GLU A 45 0.57 2.85 -14.38
N VAL A 46 0.18 1.68 -14.89
CA VAL A 46 0.05 0.46 -14.08
C VAL A 46 1.44 -0.01 -13.67
N LYS A 47 1.76 0.09 -12.38
CA LYS A 47 3.08 -0.32 -11.84
C LYS A 47 3.18 -1.81 -11.53
N SER A 48 2.06 -2.51 -11.44
CA SER A 48 2.00 -3.93 -11.12
C SER A 48 0.68 -4.56 -11.54
N VAL A 49 0.72 -5.84 -11.93
CA VAL A 49 -0.47 -6.68 -12.18
C VAL A 49 -0.32 -7.96 -11.36
N SER A 50 -1.26 -8.23 -10.45
CA SER A 50 -1.27 -9.43 -9.62
C SER A 50 -2.59 -10.18 -9.72
N ASN A 51 -2.61 -11.42 -9.22
CA ASN A 51 -3.82 -12.16 -8.92
C ASN A 51 -3.57 -13.04 -7.70
N GLU A 52 -4.50 -13.02 -6.75
CA GLU A 52 -4.38 -13.75 -5.48
C GLU A 52 -5.70 -14.43 -5.13
N ILE A 53 -5.62 -15.40 -4.21
CA ILE A 53 -6.76 -16.01 -3.53
C ILE A 53 -6.39 -16.22 -2.07
N THR A 54 -7.39 -16.22 -1.20
CA THR A 54 -7.27 -16.70 0.18
C THR A 54 -7.67 -18.16 0.21
N LEU A 55 -6.83 -19.02 0.79
CA LEU A 55 -7.12 -20.44 0.95
C LEU A 55 -8.01 -20.66 2.18
N GLU A 56 -8.72 -21.79 2.23
CA GLU A 56 -9.61 -22.12 3.36
C GLU A 56 -8.85 -22.39 4.66
N ALA A 57 -7.61 -22.88 4.54
CA ALA A 57 -6.72 -23.12 5.66
C ALA A 57 -5.26 -22.92 5.23
N ASP A 58 -4.42 -22.61 6.21
CA ASP A 58 -2.98 -22.51 6.00
C ASP A 58 -2.41 -23.86 5.58
N THR A 59 -1.60 -23.87 4.52
CA THR A 59 -0.93 -25.08 4.05
C THR A 59 0.40 -24.73 3.38
N GLY A 60 1.39 -25.60 3.60
CA GLY A 60 2.65 -25.61 2.85
C GLY A 60 2.75 -26.78 1.86
N ASP A 61 1.67 -27.56 1.69
CA ASP A 61 1.67 -28.72 0.81
C ASP A 61 1.76 -28.29 -0.66
N ARG A 62 2.88 -28.63 -1.27
CA ARG A 62 3.17 -28.30 -2.66
C ARG A 62 2.16 -28.90 -3.64
N GLN A 63 1.59 -30.07 -3.34
CA GLN A 63 0.59 -30.72 -4.20
C GLN A 63 -0.71 -29.91 -4.21
N VAL A 64 -1.13 -29.41 -3.05
CA VAL A 64 -2.31 -28.54 -2.92
C VAL A 64 -2.09 -27.19 -3.61
N LEU A 65 -0.88 -26.61 -3.46
CA LEU A 65 -0.57 -25.29 -3.99
C LEU A 65 -0.31 -25.25 -5.51
N ALA A 66 0.06 -26.38 -6.13
CA ALA A 66 0.47 -26.41 -7.53
C ALA A 66 -0.62 -25.90 -8.49
N ALA A 67 -1.87 -26.36 -8.32
CA ALA A 67 -2.97 -25.98 -9.20
C ALA A 67 -3.39 -24.49 -9.03
N PRO A 68 -3.59 -23.97 -7.81
CA PRO A 68 -3.81 -22.54 -7.59
C PRO A 68 -2.71 -21.67 -8.18
N LEU A 69 -1.43 -21.96 -7.90
CA LEU A 69 -0.30 -21.16 -8.38
C LEU A 69 -0.26 -21.09 -9.92
N LEU A 70 -0.48 -22.21 -10.60
CA LEU A 70 -0.57 -22.25 -12.06
C LEU A 70 -1.73 -21.37 -12.55
N GLY A 71 -2.92 -21.52 -11.96
CA GLY A 71 -4.10 -20.72 -12.33
C GLY A 71 -3.91 -19.21 -12.10
N LEU A 72 -3.28 -18.82 -10.99
CA LEU A 72 -2.94 -17.42 -10.70
C LEU A 72 -1.94 -16.87 -11.72
N SER A 73 -0.90 -17.64 -12.05
CA SER A 73 0.12 -17.27 -13.03
C SER A 73 -0.47 -17.08 -14.42
N GLN A 74 -1.37 -17.96 -14.84
CA GLN A 74 -2.08 -17.85 -16.12
C GLN A 74 -2.98 -16.61 -16.17
N LYS A 75 -3.68 -16.28 -15.08
CA LYS A 75 -4.51 -15.07 -14.98
C LYS A 75 -3.68 -13.79 -15.10
N VAL A 76 -2.53 -13.73 -14.43
CA VAL A 76 -1.58 -12.61 -14.56
C VAL A 76 -1.08 -12.51 -16.01
N ALA A 77 -0.61 -13.62 -16.58
CA ALA A 77 -0.11 -13.65 -17.95
C ALA A 77 -1.16 -13.22 -18.98
N ARG A 78 -2.44 -13.60 -18.77
CA ARG A 78 -3.54 -13.14 -19.63
C ARG A 78 -3.77 -11.63 -19.50
N ARG A 79 -3.82 -11.08 -18.29
CA ARG A 79 -4.02 -9.63 -18.07
C ARG A 79 -2.88 -8.79 -18.65
N LEU A 80 -1.64 -9.31 -18.63
CA LEU A 80 -0.50 -8.63 -19.23
C LEU A 80 -0.52 -8.63 -20.76
N ARG A 81 -1.26 -9.53 -21.41
CA ARG A 81 -1.33 -9.60 -22.88
C ARG A 81 -2.32 -8.63 -23.53
N GLY A 82 -3.23 -8.03 -22.74
CA GLY A 82 -4.34 -7.21 -23.26
C GLY A 82 -5.61 -8.01 -23.46
#